data_AF-A0AAD8JAS8-F1
#
_entry.id   AF-A0AAD8JAS8-F1
#
_cell.length_a   1.000
_cell.length_b   1.000
_cell.length_c   1.000
_cell.angle_alpha   90.00
_cell.angle_beta   90.00
_cell.angle_gamma   90.00
#
_symmetry.space_group_name_H-M   'P 1'
#
loop_
_entity.id
_entity.type
_entity.pdbx_description
1 polymer ?
#
loop_
_entity_poly.entity_id
_entity_poly.type
_entity_poly.pdbx_seq_one_letter_code
_entity_poly.pdbx_strand_id
1 'polypeptide(L)'
;MEEIPVVNELDYHFTVEQEVGSATHACFGFNGTCGIWRIAAINEAGGWKDQTTVEDMDLVVRASLKGWKFVYLGDLQVKSELPSTFKAFRYQQHRWSCGPANLFRKMVMEIVRNKKVNLW
;
A
#
# COMPACT_ATOMS: atom_id res chain seq x y z
N MET A 1 1.99 -31.29 3.49
CA MET A 1 3.08 -30.75 2.64
C MET A 1 3.39 -29.39 3.22
N GLU A 2 4.47 -29.30 3.98
CA GLU A 2 4.89 -28.07 4.63
C GLU A 2 5.64 -27.26 3.57
N GLU A 3 5.04 -26.16 3.11
CA GLU A 3 5.67 -25.28 2.13
C GLU A 3 6.84 -24.57 2.81
N ILE A 4 8.06 -24.87 2.37
CA ILE A 4 9.24 -24.09 2.73
C ILE A 4 9.03 -22.69 2.15
N PRO A 5 9.03 -21.61 2.95
CA PRO A 5 8.87 -20.27 2.43
C PRO A 5 10.11 -19.93 1.61
N VAL A 6 9.96 -19.91 0.28
CA VAL A 6 10.96 -19.34 -0.61
C VAL A 6 10.83 -17.82 -0.48
N VAL A 7 11.56 -17.24 0.48
CA VAL A 7 11.64 -15.79 0.62
C VAL A 7 12.49 -15.29 -0.54
N ASN A 8 11.84 -14.66 -1.53
CA ASN A 8 12.58 -13.99 -2.60
C ASN A 8 13.03 -12.60 -2.12
N GLU A 9 14.02 -12.00 -2.79
CA GLU A 9 14.61 -10.70 -2.39
C GLU A 9 13.56 -9.57 -2.33
N LEU A 10 12.54 -9.64 -3.20
CA LEU A 10 11.46 -8.66 -3.25
C LEU A 10 10.47 -8.83 -2.08
N ASP A 11 10.17 -10.06 -1.67
CA ASP A 11 9.33 -10.34 -0.51
C ASP A 11 9.98 -9.79 0.76
N TYR A 12 11.29 -10.01 0.92
CA TYR A 12 12.06 -9.46 2.04
C TYR A 12 12.03 -7.92 2.03
N HIS A 13 12.23 -7.29 0.87
CA HIS A 13 12.13 -5.84 0.73
C HIS A 13 10.77 -5.30 1.21
N PHE A 14 9.67 -5.92 0.78
CA PHE A 14 8.32 -5.50 1.19
C PHE A 14 8.04 -5.75 2.67
N THR A 15 8.51 -6.86 3.25
CA THR A 15 8.37 -7.11 4.68
C THR A 15 9.08 -6.03 5.49
N VAL A 16 10.34 -5.73 5.15
CA VAL A 16 11.11 -4.68 5.84
C VAL A 16 10.45 -3.31 5.67
N GLU A 17 9.98 -2.96 4.47
CA GLU A 17 9.30 -1.69 4.23
C GLU A 17 8.05 -1.53 5.11
N GLN A 18 7.21 -2.56 5.18
CA GLN A 18 5.98 -2.51 5.98
C GLN A 18 6.25 -2.55 7.49
N GLU A 19 7.21 -3.33 7.95
CA GLU A 19 7.60 -3.38 9.36
C GLU A 19 8.19 -2.05 9.84
N VAL A 20 9.14 -1.48 9.08
CA VAL A 20 9.76 -0.20 9.41
C VAL A 20 8.74 0.93 9.30
N GLY A 21 7.92 0.94 8.25
CA GLY A 21 6.85 1.92 8.08
C GLY A 21 5.87 1.91 9.24
N SER A 22 5.44 0.72 9.68
CA SER A 22 4.59 0.53 10.85
C SER A 22 5.27 1.01 12.14
N ALA A 23 6.50 0.58 12.41
CA ALA A 23 7.21 0.91 13.64
C ALA A 23 7.48 2.41 13.80
N THR A 24 7.75 3.10 12.68
CA THR A 24 7.99 4.55 12.65
C THR A 24 6.71 5.36 12.47
N HIS A 25 5.56 4.72 12.25
CA HIS A 25 4.32 5.34 11.80
C HIS A 25 4.51 6.20 10.53
N ALA A 26 5.45 5.81 9.67
CA ALA A 26 5.58 6.39 8.35
C ALA A 26 4.46 5.90 7.43
N CYS A 27 4.19 6.64 6.36
CA CYS A 27 3.26 6.20 5.33
C CYS A 27 3.89 5.02 4.56
N PHE A 28 3.20 3.89 4.50
CA PHE A 28 3.57 2.72 3.68
C PHE A 28 2.33 2.17 2.97
N GLY A 29 2.53 1.47 1.85
CA GLY A 29 1.44 1.01 0.97
C GLY A 29 0.50 -0.02 1.61
N PHE A 30 -0.75 -0.03 1.16
CA PHE A 30 -1.70 -1.11 1.41
C PHE A 30 -1.83 -1.95 0.13
N ASN A 31 -1.63 -3.26 0.22
CA ASN A 31 -1.58 -4.17 -0.94
C ASN A 31 -2.96 -4.69 -1.37
N GLY A 32 -4.01 -3.88 -1.18
CA GLY A 32 -5.37 -4.14 -1.63
C GLY A 32 -6.17 -5.23 -0.92
N THR A 33 -5.54 -6.09 -0.11
CA THR A 33 -6.20 -7.19 0.59
C THR A 33 -5.62 -7.42 1.99
N CYS A 34 -6.26 -8.29 2.77
CA CYS A 34 -5.77 -8.75 4.09
C CYS A 34 -5.52 -7.63 5.12
N GLY A 35 -6.19 -6.48 4.96
CA GLY A 35 -6.14 -5.36 5.90
C GLY A 35 -7.52 -4.99 6.42
N ILE A 36 -7.52 -4.35 7.59
CA ILE A 36 -8.73 -3.85 8.24
C ILE A 36 -8.68 -2.34 8.26
N TRP A 37 -9.77 -1.72 7.81
CA TRP A 37 -9.92 -0.27 7.82
C TRP A 37 -10.96 0.15 8.85
N ARG A 38 -10.64 1.20 9.61
CA ARG A 38 -11.66 1.90 10.39
C ARG A 38 -12.56 2.66 9.42
N ILE A 39 -13.88 2.51 9.59
CA ILE A 39 -14.88 3.23 8.78
C ILE A 39 -14.65 4.74 8.85
N ALA A 40 -14.31 5.27 10.03
CA ALA A 40 -13.97 6.68 10.21
C ALA A 40 -12.79 7.12 9.33
N ALA A 41 -11.73 6.31 9.23
CA ALA A 41 -10.56 6.62 8.41
C ALA A 41 -10.92 6.70 6.92
N ILE A 42 -11.75 5.76 6.44
CA ILE A 42 -12.26 5.77 5.06
C ILE A 42 -13.06 7.06 4.81
N ASN A 43 -14.00 7.39 5.69
CA ASN A 43 -14.88 8.54 5.53
C ASN A 43 -14.10 9.86 5.58
N GLU A 44 -13.17 10.03 6.53
CA GLU A 44 -12.34 11.23 6.65
C GLU A 44 -11.35 11.42 5.50
N ALA A 45 -10.87 10.31 4.91
CA ALA A 45 -10.05 10.34 3.71
C ALA A 45 -10.86 10.69 2.45
N GLY A 46 -12.20 10.71 2.53
CA GLY A 46 -13.10 11.00 1.41
C GLY A 46 -13.50 9.76 0.59
N GLY A 47 -13.46 8.57 1.21
CA GLY A 47 -13.90 7.32 0.61
C GLY A 47 -12.92 6.71 -0.39
N TRP A 48 -13.37 5.65 -1.05
CA TRP A 48 -12.69 5.02 -2.19
C TRP A 48 -12.87 5.88 -3.45
N LYS A 49 -11.81 5.99 -4.25
CA LYS A 49 -11.81 6.73 -5.51
C LYS A 49 -11.27 5.85 -6.63
N ASP A 50 -11.90 5.91 -7.79
CA ASP A 50 -11.58 5.12 -9.00
C ASP A 50 -10.60 5.84 -9.96
N GLN A 51 -10.04 6.97 -9.54
CA GLN A 51 -9.19 7.83 -10.35
C GLN A 51 -7.81 7.23 -10.74
N THR A 52 -7.43 6.09 -10.15
CA THR A 52 -6.19 5.33 -10.44
C THR A 52 -6.44 3.84 -10.30
N THR A 53 -5.60 3.00 -10.91
CA THR A 53 -5.64 1.53 -10.79
C THR A 53 -5.07 0.99 -9.46
N VAL A 54 -4.80 1.88 -8.51
CA VAL A 54 -4.21 1.64 -7.18
C VAL A 54 -5.02 2.43 -6.13
N GLU A 55 -6.33 2.20 -6.13
CA GLU A 55 -7.30 2.86 -5.25
C GLU A 55 -7.02 2.67 -3.76
N ASP A 56 -6.40 1.54 -3.43
CA ASP A 56 -5.89 1.17 -2.11
C ASP A 56 -4.77 2.10 -1.66
N MET A 57 -3.76 2.30 -2.50
CA MET A 57 -2.65 3.19 -2.22
C MET A 57 -3.10 4.66 -2.18
N ASP A 58 -4.04 5.07 -3.04
CA ASP A 58 -4.66 6.40 -2.98
C ASP A 58 -5.31 6.66 -1.61
N LEU A 59 -6.07 5.69 -1.12
CA LEU A 59 -6.72 5.79 0.18
C LEU A 59 -5.70 5.89 1.32
N VAL A 60 -4.62 5.10 1.27
CA VAL A 60 -3.51 5.18 2.23
C VAL A 60 -2.88 6.56 2.26
N VAL A 61 -2.53 7.12 1.10
CA VAL A 61 -1.90 8.44 1.02
C VAL A 61 -2.84 9.49 1.64
N ARG A 62 -4.12 9.50 1.25
CA ARG A 62 -5.10 10.46 1.77
C ARG A 62 -5.33 10.32 3.28
N ALA A 63 -5.46 9.09 3.78
CA ALA A 63 -5.63 8.84 5.21
C ALA A 63 -4.37 9.27 6.00
N SER A 64 -3.17 8.96 5.49
CA SER A 64 -1.90 9.39 6.09
C SER A 64 -1.79 10.91 6.15
N LEU A 65 -2.18 11.61 5.08
CA LEU A 65 -2.24 13.08 5.02
C LEU A 65 -3.24 13.67 6.03
N LYS A 66 -4.24 12.90 6.49
CA LYS A 66 -5.14 13.29 7.58
C LYS A 66 -4.57 13.00 8.97
N GLY A 67 -3.50 12.21 9.06
CA GLY A 67 -2.82 11.83 10.30
C GLY A 67 -3.20 10.45 10.82
N TRP A 68 -3.90 9.64 10.00
CA TRP A 68 -4.11 8.23 10.32
C TRP A 68 -2.78 7.47 10.26
N LYS A 69 -2.63 6.53 11.18
CA LYS A 69 -1.44 5.70 11.31
C LYS A 69 -1.77 4.27 10.90
N PHE A 70 -0.87 3.66 10.16
CA PHE A 70 -0.98 2.30 9.69
C PHE A 70 -0.10 1.39 10.53
N VAL A 71 -0.58 0.16 10.77
CA VAL A 71 0.14 -0.86 11.52
C VAL A 71 0.17 -2.13 10.68
N TYR A 72 1.36 -2.71 10.57
CA TYR A 72 1.60 -3.99 9.91
C TYR A 72 1.72 -5.10 10.96
N LEU A 73 1.11 -6.26 10.68
CA LEU A 73 1.14 -7.43 11.55
C LEU A 73 1.79 -8.59 10.78
N GLY A 74 3.11 -8.74 10.91
CA GLY A 74 3.89 -9.75 10.17
C GLY A 74 3.61 -11.19 10.57
N ASP A 75 3.16 -11.41 11.82
CA ASP A 75 2.87 -12.76 12.35
C ASP A 75 1.54 -13.33 11.83
N LEU A 76 0.69 -12.51 11.19
CA LEU A 76 -0.59 -12.96 10.65
C LEU A 76 -0.49 -13.14 9.14
N GLN A 77 -0.54 -14.39 8.70
CA GLN A 77 -0.44 -14.74 7.28
C GLN A 77 -1.78 -15.24 6.74
N VAL A 78 -2.09 -14.84 5.51
CA VAL A 78 -3.28 -15.27 4.78
C VAL A 78 -2.84 -15.86 3.44
N LYS A 79 -3.46 -16.97 3.04
CA LYS A 79 -3.18 -17.59 1.74
C LYS A 79 -3.68 -16.69 0.62
N SER A 80 -2.85 -16.53 -0.40
CA SER A 80 -3.16 -15.74 -1.60
C SER A 80 -3.03 -16.61 -2.84
N GLU A 81 -3.82 -16.29 -3.87
CA GLU A 81 -3.72 -16.93 -5.17
C GLU A 81 -2.74 -16.17 -6.06
N LEU A 82 -1.74 -16.88 -6.58
CA LEU A 82 -0.78 -16.33 -7.54
C LEU A 82 -1.34 -16.42 -8.96
N PRO A 83 -0.91 -15.51 -9.87
CA PRO A 83 -1.29 -15.59 -11.27
C PRO A 83 -0.89 -16.94 -11.88
N SER A 84 -1.84 -17.66 -12.46
CA SER A 84 -1.64 -19.01 -13.01
C SER A 84 -0.81 -19.05 -14.29
N THR A 85 -0.54 -17.91 -14.93
CA THR A 85 0.26 -17.81 -16.15
C THR A 85 1.27 -16.68 -16.06
N PHE A 86 2.42 -16.86 -16.72
CA PHE A 86 3.45 -15.82 -16.82
C PHE A 86 2.93 -14.52 -17.45
N LYS A 87 2.02 -14.61 -18.43
CA LYS A 87 1.39 -13.44 -19.05
C LYS A 87 0.56 -12.65 -18.04
N ALA A 88 -0.22 -13.33 -17.19
CA ALA A 88 -1.01 -12.68 -16.15
C ALA A 88 -0.10 -12.03 -15.08
N PHE A 89 0.97 -12.73 -14.67
CA PHE A 89 1.98 -12.18 -13.77
C PHE A 89 2.63 -10.90 -14.33
N ARG A 90 3.09 -10.93 -15.59
CA ARG A 90 3.68 -9.76 -16.27
C ARG A 90 2.73 -8.56 -16.30
N TYR A 91 1.44 -8.81 -16.56
CA TYR A 91 0.42 -7.77 -16.58
C TYR A 91 0.17 -7.20 -15.16
N GLN A 92 0.14 -8.05 -14.14
CA GLN A 92 0.03 -7.64 -12.75
C GLN A 92 1.22 -6.74 -12.34
N GLN A 93 2.45 -7.18 -12.59
CA GLN A 93 3.67 -6.41 -12.29
C GLN A 93 3.71 -5.06 -13.01
N HIS A 94 3.27 -5.02 -14.27
CA HIS A 94 3.15 -3.76 -15.02
C HIS A 94 2.19 -2.79 -14.34
N ARG A 95 1.00 -3.26 -13.92
CA ARG A 95 0.03 -2.42 -13.18
C ARG A 95 0.60 -1.92 -11.87
N TRP A 96 1.29 -2.77 -11.12
CA TRP A 96 1.89 -2.42 -9.83
C TRP A 96 3.05 -1.43 -9.96
N SER A 97 3.74 -1.41 -11.09
CA SER A 97 4.80 -0.43 -11.35
C SER A 97 4.24 0.92 -11.84
N CYS A 98 3.27 0.89 -12.77
CA CYS A 98 2.74 2.10 -13.39
C CYS A 98 1.70 2.83 -12.52
N GLY A 99 0.93 2.10 -11.71
CA GLY A 99 -0.12 2.64 -10.86
C GLY A 99 0.41 3.70 -9.87
N PRO A 100 1.40 3.37 -9.02
CA PRO A 100 1.96 4.30 -8.05
C PRO A 100 2.55 5.57 -8.69
N ALA A 101 3.19 5.46 -9.85
CA ALA A 101 3.72 6.63 -10.56
C ALA A 101 2.61 7.60 -11.01
N ASN A 102 1.50 7.07 -11.53
CA ASN A 102 0.33 7.87 -11.90
C ASN A 102 -0.33 8.50 -10.65
N LEU A 103 -0.45 7.73 -9.57
CA LEU A 103 -0.97 8.23 -8.30
C LEU A 103 -0.10 9.37 -7.76
N PHE A 104 1.22 9.21 -7.75
CA PHE A 104 2.14 10.24 -7.29
C PHE A 104 1.96 11.55 -8.07
N ARG A 105 1.86 11.47 -9.40
CA ARG A 105 1.59 12.64 -10.26
C ARG A 105 0.29 13.35 -9.87
N LYS A 106 -0.76 12.63 -9.49
CA LYS A 106 -2.05 13.21 -9.06
C LYS A 106 -2.00 13.79 -7.65
N MET A 107 -1.27 13.14 -6.75
CA MET A 107 -1.23 13.49 -5.32
C MET A 107 -0.14 14.50 -4.95
N VAL A 108 0.84 14.74 -5.83
CA VAL A 108 2.01 15.60 -5.52
C VAL A 108 1.62 16.98 -4.98
N MET A 109 0.59 17.62 -5.57
CA MET A 109 0.14 18.93 -5.12
C MET A 109 -0.57 18.89 -3.77
N GLU A 110 -1.30 17.81 -3.47
CA GLU A 110 -1.95 17.64 -2.16
C GLU A 110 -0.93 17.38 -1.07
N ILE A 111 0.11 16.57 -1.36
CA ILE A 111 1.21 16.27 -0.45
C ILE A 111 1.98 17.56 -0.12
N VAL A 112 2.42 18.31 -1.13
CA VAL A 112 3.22 19.53 -0.96
C VAL A 112 2.46 20.62 -0.21
N ARG A 113 1.14 20.72 -0.38
CA ARG A 113 0.30 21.73 0.31
C ARG A 113 -0.08 21.32 1.74
N ASN A 114 0.17 20.07 2.13
CA ASN A 114 -0.25 19.59 3.44
C ASN A 114 0.69 20.09 4.55
N LYS A 115 0.16 20.93 5.44
CA LYS A 115 0.91 21.54 6.56
C LYS A 115 1.43 20.52 7.59
N LYS A 116 0.92 19.30 7.60
CA LYS A 116 1.37 18.22 8.49
C LYS A 116 2.58 17.46 7.93
N VAL A 117 2.89 17.63 6.65
CA VAL A 117 4.05 17.04 6.02
C VAL A 117 5.20 18.03 6.15
N ASN A 118 6.16 17.72 7.02
CA ASN A 118 7.40 18.48 7.09
C ASN A 118 8.35 18.00 6.00
N LEU A 119 9.03 18.94 5.33
CA LEU A 119 10.07 18.61 4.36
C LEU A 119 11.34 18.07 5.04
N TRP A 120 11.51 18.32 6.34
CA TRP A 120 12.63 17.92 7.19
C TRP A 120 12.18 17.85 8.65
#